data_AF-J0CIL7-F1
#
_entry.id   AF-J0CIL7-F1
#
_cell.length_a   1.000
_cell.length_b   1.000
_cell.length_c   1.000
_cell.angle_alpha   90.00
_cell.angle_beta   90.00
_cell.angle_gamma   90.00
#
_symmetry.space_group_name_H-M   'P 1'
#
loop_
_entity.id
_entity.type
_entity.pdbx_description
1 polymer ?
#
loop_
_entity_poly.entity_id
_entity_poly.type
_entity_poly.pdbx_seq_one_letter_code
_entity_poly.pdbx_strand_id
1 'polypeptide(L)'
;MAILLGSIADDYTGASDLANTLTKNGLRTVQTVGIPNPGLTLPDVDAVVVSLKIRSVPASEAVTAATSAERWLRQSGAGHVLYKICSTFDSTDAGNIGPVTEALRDAAGGGVVLVTPAFPETGRTVYLGHLFVGGQPLNESPLKDHPLNPMHDANLVRVLARQSNGAIGLIDLTAIAAGPATVKARLEALRAAGITAAIADAIFERDLETLGAVALETPVSTGASGLGLGLARALVHSGRVSSDGAAPAVIRPVGGFSAVIAGSCSAATLRQLDAAERSMSVLRLDPEKLLAGPDEIAAAISWAGDRIAAGPVVVAASAAPETVARLQSLYGREAAGHAIETATSIIAAELVEKGVRRLVVAGGETSGAAVDKLAIPAFLIGPEIAPGVPVLRTVGNAQGDMLLALKSGNFGGEDFFAAALAMMN
;
A
#
# COMPACT_ATOMS: atom_id res chain seq x y z
N MET A 1 -5.73 1.11 24.48
CA MET A 1 -4.70 1.70 23.61
C MET A 1 -5.22 3.05 23.14
N ALA A 2 -4.36 4.07 23.07
CA ALA A 2 -4.73 5.39 22.56
C ALA A 2 -3.76 5.75 21.43
N ILE A 3 -4.19 5.52 20.18
CA ILE A 3 -3.34 5.76 19.01
C ILE A 3 -3.30 7.24 18.67
N LEU A 4 -2.12 7.75 18.27
CA LEU A 4 -1.96 9.15 17.89
C LEU A 4 -2.40 9.37 16.43
N LEU A 5 -2.04 8.44 15.55
CA LEU A 5 -2.34 8.47 14.12
C LEU A 5 -3.11 7.22 13.69
N GLY A 6 -4.31 7.42 13.16
CA GLY A 6 -4.99 6.41 12.37
C GLY A 6 -4.67 6.56 10.88
N SER A 7 -4.71 5.47 10.13
CA SER A 7 -4.66 5.52 8.66
C SER A 7 -5.55 4.45 8.05
N ILE A 8 -6.15 4.76 6.91
CA ILE A 8 -6.99 3.85 6.12
C ILE A 8 -6.33 3.75 4.76
N ALA A 9 -5.83 2.57 4.38
CA ALA A 9 -5.15 2.36 3.11
C ALA A 9 -6.06 1.64 2.11
N ASP A 10 -6.02 2.09 0.84
CA ASP A 10 -6.88 1.58 -0.23
C ASP A 10 -6.47 0.22 -0.81
N ASP A 11 -5.24 -0.21 -0.53
CA ASP A 11 -4.65 -1.51 -0.87
C ASP A 11 -3.72 -2.05 0.25
N TYR A 12 -3.20 -3.27 0.04
CA TYR A 12 -2.33 -3.94 1.01
C TYR A 12 -0.86 -3.56 0.88
N THR A 13 -0.38 -3.27 -0.33
CA THR A 13 1.03 -2.88 -0.54
C THR A 13 1.28 -1.43 -0.14
N GLY A 14 0.36 -0.51 -0.44
CA GLY A 14 0.41 0.87 0.02
C GLY A 14 0.16 1.03 1.53
N ALA A 15 -0.50 0.07 2.18
CA ALA A 15 -0.56 0.00 3.64
C ALA A 15 0.80 -0.35 4.26
N SER A 16 1.50 -1.35 3.70
CA SER A 16 2.84 -1.75 4.16
C SER A 16 3.88 -0.66 3.91
N ASP A 17 3.82 0.02 2.76
CA ASP A 17 4.66 1.18 2.42
C ASP A 17 4.45 2.37 3.38
N LEU A 18 3.19 2.70 3.69
CA LEU A 18 2.89 3.72 4.71
C LEU A 18 3.40 3.29 6.08
N ALA A 19 3.10 2.07 6.52
CA ALA A 19 3.48 1.60 7.85
C ALA A 19 5.01 1.54 8.04
N ASN A 20 5.75 1.18 6.99
CA ASN A 20 7.20 1.33 6.89
C ASN A 20 7.63 2.80 6.99
N THR A 21 6.99 3.71 6.26
CA THR A 21 7.29 5.14 6.29
C THR A 21 7.05 5.76 7.67
N LEU A 22 5.97 5.41 8.36
CA LEU A 22 5.68 5.84 9.73
C LEU A 22 6.73 5.30 10.72
N THR A 23 7.14 4.04 10.57
CA THR A 23 8.16 3.39 11.40
C THR A 23 9.55 4.02 11.19
N LYS A 24 9.98 4.22 9.93
CA LYS A 24 11.22 4.94 9.57
C LYS A 24 11.29 6.36 10.14
N ASN A 25 10.14 7.00 10.39
CA ASN A 25 10.03 8.34 10.95
C ASN A 25 9.60 8.35 12.43
N GLY A 26 9.79 7.24 13.14
CA GLY A 26 9.80 7.18 14.60
C GLY A 26 8.50 6.79 15.29
N LEU A 27 7.47 6.37 14.56
CA LEU A 27 6.23 5.86 15.15
C LEU A 27 6.26 4.33 15.28
N ARG A 28 6.00 3.79 16.48
CA ARG A 28 5.65 2.37 16.61
C ARG A 28 4.36 2.15 15.83
N THR A 29 4.38 1.24 14.86
CA THR A 29 3.28 1.09 13.90
C THR A 29 2.85 -0.36 13.76
N VAL A 30 1.53 -0.59 13.68
CA VAL A 30 0.91 -1.85 13.26
C VAL A 30 0.09 -1.63 12.00
N GLN A 31 0.16 -2.57 11.06
CA GLN A 31 -0.78 -2.69 9.94
C GLN A 31 -1.84 -3.74 10.31
N THR A 32 -3.14 -3.46 10.13
CA THR A 32 -4.21 -4.44 10.32
C THR A 32 -4.84 -4.80 8.99
N VAL A 33 -5.27 -6.05 8.84
CA VAL A 33 -5.98 -6.53 7.65
C VAL A 33 -7.47 -6.39 7.92
N GLY A 34 -8.08 -5.36 7.33
CA GLY A 34 -9.40 -4.90 7.73
C GLY A 34 -9.45 -4.34 9.16
N ILE A 35 -10.67 -4.23 9.69
CA ILE A 35 -10.93 -3.79 11.06
C ILE A 35 -10.65 -4.97 12.01
N PRO A 36 -9.80 -4.80 13.04
CA PRO A 36 -9.54 -5.84 14.03
C PRO A 36 -10.79 -6.42 14.68
N ASN A 37 -10.87 -7.76 14.70
CA ASN A 37 -11.85 -8.47 15.52
C ASN A 37 -11.66 -8.11 17.01
N PRO A 38 -12.73 -8.01 17.82
CA PRO A 38 -12.61 -7.63 19.24
C PRO A 38 -11.70 -8.51 20.12
N GLY A 39 -11.42 -9.74 19.69
CA GLY A 39 -10.47 -10.65 20.35
C GLY A 39 -9.00 -10.46 19.96
N LEU A 40 -8.68 -9.62 18.98
CA LEU A 40 -7.30 -9.35 18.55
C LEU A 40 -6.67 -8.28 19.46
N THR A 41 -5.83 -8.71 20.39
CA THR A 41 -5.01 -7.80 21.19
C THR A 41 -3.86 -7.24 20.35
N LEU A 42 -3.91 -5.96 20.02
CA LEU A 42 -2.80 -5.25 19.39
C LEU A 42 -1.74 -4.83 20.45
N PRO A 43 -0.44 -4.83 20.10
CA PRO A 43 0.60 -4.27 20.96
C PRO A 43 0.47 -2.75 21.07
N ASP A 44 1.01 -2.15 22.14
CA ASP A 44 0.99 -0.70 22.33
C ASP A 44 1.81 0.03 21.25
N VAL A 45 1.13 0.85 20.44
CA VAL A 45 1.67 1.53 19.27
C VAL A 45 1.15 2.95 19.12
N ASP A 46 1.95 3.79 18.48
CA ASP A 46 1.66 5.20 18.22
C ASP A 46 0.74 5.38 17.00
N ALA A 47 0.84 4.47 16.02
CA ALA A 47 0.06 4.49 14.78
C ALA A 47 -0.53 3.12 14.39
N VAL A 48 -1.71 3.15 13.76
CA VAL A 48 -2.34 1.97 13.14
C VAL A 48 -2.76 2.27 11.70
N VAL A 49 -2.35 1.41 10.77
CA VAL A 49 -2.74 1.44 9.36
C VAL A 49 -3.74 0.32 9.08
N VAL A 50 -5.02 0.67 8.98
CA VAL A 50 -6.09 -0.25 8.56
C VAL A 50 -6.00 -0.45 7.05
N SER A 51 -5.73 -1.68 6.63
CA SER A 51 -5.53 -2.05 5.23
C SER A 51 -6.81 -2.63 4.64
N LEU A 52 -7.31 -2.02 3.57
CA LEU A 52 -8.54 -2.42 2.88
C LEU A 52 -8.24 -2.74 1.40
N LYS A 53 -9.23 -3.28 0.69
CA LYS A 53 -9.22 -3.44 -0.77
C LYS A 53 -10.32 -2.58 -1.38
N ILE A 54 -10.11 -1.27 -1.39
CA ILE A 54 -11.15 -0.29 -1.76
C ILE A 54 -10.79 0.61 -2.93
N ARG A 55 -9.62 0.43 -3.56
CA ARG A 55 -9.17 1.24 -4.70
C ARG A 55 -10.12 1.18 -5.91
N SER A 56 -10.61 -0.01 -6.26
CA SER A 56 -11.32 -0.28 -7.53
C SER A 56 -12.68 -0.96 -7.37
N VAL A 57 -13.18 -1.14 -6.14
CA VAL A 57 -14.56 -1.58 -5.86
C VAL A 57 -15.56 -0.45 -6.14
N PRO A 58 -16.89 -0.70 -6.19
CA PRO A 58 -17.87 0.38 -6.27
C PRO A 58 -17.72 1.42 -5.15
N ALA A 59 -17.86 2.71 -5.48
CA ALA A 59 -17.60 3.82 -4.55
C ALA A 59 -18.43 3.73 -3.24
N SER A 60 -19.65 3.21 -3.29
CA SER A 60 -20.50 2.96 -2.12
C SER A 60 -19.90 1.94 -1.15
N GLU A 61 -19.25 0.91 -1.66
CA GLU A 61 -18.58 -0.12 -0.85
C GLU A 61 -17.30 0.44 -0.23
N ALA A 62 -16.52 1.18 -1.02
CA ALA A 62 -15.32 1.87 -0.55
C ALA A 62 -15.63 2.86 0.59
N VAL A 63 -16.67 3.69 0.44
CA VAL A 63 -17.15 4.61 1.47
C VAL A 63 -17.64 3.86 2.72
N THR A 64 -18.40 2.77 2.56
CA THR A 64 -18.91 1.98 3.69
C THR A 64 -17.79 1.34 4.51
N ALA A 65 -16.78 0.78 3.83
CA ALA A 65 -15.62 0.19 4.47
C ALA A 65 -14.72 1.25 5.13
N ALA A 66 -14.42 2.36 4.45
CA ALA A 66 -13.58 3.43 4.97
C ALA A 66 -14.21 4.13 6.19
N THR A 67 -15.50 4.49 6.14
CA THR A 67 -16.19 5.10 7.29
C THR A 67 -16.34 4.15 8.49
N SER A 68 -16.35 2.83 8.25
CA SER A 68 -16.31 1.84 9.33
C SER A 68 -14.93 1.73 9.97
N ALA A 69 -13.86 1.79 9.17
CA ALA A 69 -12.48 1.85 9.66
C ALA A 69 -12.18 3.16 10.41
N GLU A 70 -12.68 4.30 9.91
CA GLU A 70 -12.58 5.61 10.56
C GLU A 70 -13.16 5.57 11.97
N ARG A 71 -14.39 5.07 12.10
CA ARG A 71 -15.09 4.95 13.39
C ARG A 71 -14.30 4.11 14.39
N TRP A 72 -13.73 2.99 13.95
CA TRP A 72 -12.89 2.13 14.79
C TRP A 72 -11.57 2.82 15.21
N LEU A 73 -10.93 3.55 14.29
CA LEU A 73 -9.72 4.34 14.59
C LEU A 73 -10.02 5.45 15.62
N ARG A 74 -11.14 6.17 15.50
CA ARG A 74 -11.59 7.17 16.48
C ARG A 74 -11.88 6.56 17.85
N GLN A 75 -12.58 5.43 17.88
CA GLN A 75 -12.82 4.67 19.12
C GLN A 75 -11.52 4.17 19.76
N SER A 76 -10.47 3.96 18.97
CA SER A 76 -9.11 3.62 19.41
C SER A 76 -8.25 4.83 19.80
N GLY A 77 -8.80 6.05 19.74
CA GLY A 77 -8.16 7.29 20.20
C GLY A 77 -7.53 8.17 19.10
N ALA A 78 -7.65 7.81 17.81
CA ALA A 78 -6.98 8.54 16.72
C ALA A 78 -7.38 10.02 16.65
N GLY A 79 -6.43 10.92 16.92
CA GLY A 79 -6.62 12.36 16.76
C GLY A 79 -6.67 12.78 15.29
N HIS A 80 -5.87 12.14 14.44
CA HIS A 80 -5.85 12.35 12.99
C HIS A 80 -6.06 11.02 12.25
N VAL A 81 -6.75 11.05 11.11
CA VAL A 81 -6.89 9.92 10.19
C VAL A 81 -6.39 10.30 8.79
N LEU A 82 -5.32 9.64 8.33
CA LEU A 82 -4.84 9.74 6.95
C LEU A 82 -5.57 8.72 6.07
N TYR A 83 -6.28 9.19 5.04
CA TYR A 83 -6.68 8.32 3.94
C TYR A 83 -5.51 8.12 2.98
N LYS A 84 -4.95 6.91 2.99
CA LYS A 84 -3.76 6.52 2.25
C LYS A 84 -4.16 5.98 0.87
N ILE A 85 -3.75 6.72 -0.15
CA ILE A 85 -3.98 6.45 -1.58
C ILE A 85 -2.68 6.13 -2.31
N CYS A 86 -2.75 5.69 -3.56
CA CYS A 86 -1.56 5.48 -4.39
C CYS A 86 -0.87 6.81 -4.76
N SER A 87 0.47 6.82 -4.85
CA SER A 87 1.24 8.00 -5.24
C SER A 87 1.10 8.38 -6.72
N THR A 88 0.49 7.50 -7.54
CA THR A 88 0.10 7.77 -8.92
C THR A 88 -1.37 8.21 -9.08
N PHE A 89 -2.08 8.44 -7.97
CA PHE A 89 -3.48 8.90 -7.91
C PHE A 89 -4.51 7.97 -8.59
N ASP A 90 -4.13 6.69 -8.74
CA ASP A 90 -4.91 5.52 -9.14
C ASP A 90 -6.43 5.63 -8.88
N SER A 91 -7.18 6.14 -9.84
CA SER A 91 -8.64 6.33 -9.74
C SER A 91 -9.27 6.45 -11.12
N THR A 92 -10.60 6.44 -11.16
CA THR A 92 -11.39 6.82 -12.34
C THR A 92 -12.29 8.00 -11.97
N ASP A 93 -13.00 8.58 -12.95
CA ASP A 93 -14.01 9.60 -12.68
C ASP A 93 -15.14 9.07 -11.75
N ALA A 94 -15.30 7.75 -11.60
CA ALA A 94 -16.25 7.14 -10.66
C ALA A 94 -15.72 7.01 -9.22
N GLY A 95 -14.42 7.27 -8.97
CA GLY A 95 -13.80 7.13 -7.65
C GLY A 95 -12.51 6.29 -7.61
N ASN A 96 -11.99 5.94 -6.44
CA ASN A 96 -12.61 6.10 -5.10
C ASN A 96 -11.97 7.17 -4.20
N ILE A 97 -11.01 7.94 -4.71
CA ILE A 97 -10.30 8.95 -3.90
C ILE A 97 -11.26 10.05 -3.44
N GLY A 98 -12.03 10.63 -4.37
CA GLY A 98 -13.04 11.66 -4.06
C GLY A 98 -14.10 11.20 -3.07
N PRO A 99 -14.90 10.16 -3.39
CA PRO A 99 -16.04 9.76 -2.56
C PRO A 99 -15.65 9.38 -1.13
N VAL A 100 -14.51 8.71 -0.95
CA VAL A 100 -13.98 8.38 0.39
C VAL A 100 -13.46 9.62 1.11
N THR A 101 -12.75 10.53 0.42
CA THR A 101 -12.30 11.80 1.01
C THR A 101 -13.48 12.64 1.50
N GLU A 102 -14.56 12.74 0.71
CA GLU A 102 -15.77 13.47 1.11
C GLU A 102 -16.46 12.83 2.31
N ALA A 103 -16.60 11.49 2.32
CA ALA A 103 -17.23 10.79 3.44
C ALA A 103 -16.45 10.91 4.75
N LEU A 104 -15.11 10.87 4.70
CA LEU A 104 -14.25 11.04 5.87
C LEU A 104 -14.24 12.50 6.36
N ARG A 105 -14.25 13.48 5.45
CA ARG A 105 -14.44 14.91 5.75
C ARG A 105 -15.74 15.14 6.51
N ASP A 106 -16.84 14.60 6.01
CA ASP A 106 -18.17 14.84 6.57
C ASP A 106 -18.35 14.13 7.92
N ALA A 107 -17.81 12.91 8.07
CA ALA A 107 -17.73 12.22 9.36
C ALA A 107 -16.92 13.01 10.42
N ALA A 108 -15.91 13.77 9.97
CA ALA A 108 -15.07 14.60 10.81
C ALA A 108 -15.61 16.03 11.06
N GLY A 109 -16.81 16.35 10.58
CA GLY A 109 -17.47 17.66 10.79
C GLY A 109 -17.15 18.73 9.73
N GLY A 110 -16.61 18.35 8.58
CA GLY A 110 -16.35 19.25 7.45
C GLY A 110 -14.93 19.84 7.41
N GLY A 111 -14.80 21.01 6.79
CA GLY A 111 -13.52 21.68 6.55
C GLY A 111 -12.89 21.32 5.19
N VAL A 112 -11.69 21.84 4.93
CA VAL A 112 -10.92 21.56 3.71
C VAL A 112 -9.97 20.40 3.98
N VAL A 113 -10.10 19.29 3.27
CA VAL A 113 -9.13 18.19 3.35
C VAL A 113 -7.89 18.54 2.52
N LEU A 114 -6.71 18.45 3.14
CA LEU A 114 -5.43 18.54 2.46
C LEU A 114 -5.16 17.23 1.72
N VAL A 115 -4.88 17.30 0.41
CA VAL A 115 -4.67 16.14 -0.46
C VAL A 115 -3.32 16.21 -1.16
N THR A 116 -2.42 15.24 -0.97
CA THR A 116 -1.23 15.12 -1.82
C THR A 116 -0.74 13.67 -2.05
N PRO A 117 -0.64 13.20 -3.30
CA PRO A 117 -0.01 11.91 -3.62
C PRO A 117 1.52 12.00 -3.76
N ALA A 118 2.12 13.18 -3.55
CA ALA A 118 3.55 13.37 -3.69
C ALA A 118 4.35 12.45 -2.75
N PHE A 119 5.41 11.85 -3.29
CA PHE A 119 6.37 11.05 -2.55
C PHE A 119 7.73 11.09 -3.28
N PRO A 120 8.53 12.16 -3.09
CA PRO A 120 9.76 12.42 -3.86
C PRO A 120 10.82 11.32 -3.78
N GLU A 121 10.93 10.59 -2.66
CA GLU A 121 11.80 9.41 -2.51
C GLU A 121 11.52 8.34 -3.58
N THR A 122 10.26 8.21 -4.02
CA THR A 122 9.82 7.32 -5.10
C THR A 122 9.68 8.02 -6.46
N GLY A 123 10.18 9.25 -6.58
CA GLY A 123 10.09 10.07 -7.80
C GLY A 123 8.68 10.54 -8.13
N ARG A 124 7.79 10.74 -7.16
CA ARG A 124 6.46 11.34 -7.37
C ARG A 124 6.44 12.76 -6.81
N THR A 125 6.24 13.76 -7.68
CA THR A 125 6.22 15.18 -7.30
C THR A 125 4.98 15.86 -7.87
N VAL A 126 4.45 16.85 -7.15
CA VAL A 126 3.29 17.64 -7.58
C VAL A 126 3.71 19.11 -7.69
N TYR A 127 3.43 19.72 -8.84
CA TYR A 127 3.73 21.13 -9.09
C TYR A 127 2.61 21.80 -9.89
N LEU A 128 2.11 22.94 -9.40
CA LEU A 128 0.92 23.62 -9.90
C LEU A 128 -0.28 22.65 -10.06
N GLY A 129 -0.43 21.73 -9.11
CA GLY A 129 -1.45 20.68 -9.11
C GLY A 129 -1.24 19.57 -10.15
N HIS A 130 -0.13 19.56 -10.89
CA HIS A 130 0.19 18.50 -11.87
C HIS A 130 1.13 17.46 -11.26
N LEU A 131 0.76 16.18 -11.37
CA LEU A 131 1.56 15.06 -10.90
C LEU A 131 2.58 14.61 -11.95
N PHE A 132 3.83 14.46 -11.51
CA PHE A 132 4.94 13.92 -12.28
C PHE A 132 5.39 12.57 -11.72
N VAL A 133 5.77 11.67 -12.63
CA VAL A 133 6.35 10.35 -12.35
C VAL A 133 7.75 10.34 -12.94
N GLY A 134 8.77 10.43 -12.08
CA GLY A 134 10.13 10.75 -12.49
C GLY A 134 10.18 12.13 -13.15
N GLY A 135 10.66 12.19 -14.38
CA GLY A 135 10.71 13.42 -15.19
C GLY A 135 9.51 13.65 -16.12
N GLN A 136 8.47 12.82 -16.06
CA GLN A 136 7.34 12.85 -17.01
C GLN A 136 6.02 13.22 -16.32
N PRO A 137 5.11 13.98 -16.95
CA PRO A 137 3.72 14.09 -16.50
C PRO A 137 3.05 12.71 -16.39
N LEU A 138 2.14 12.55 -15.42
CA LEU A 138 1.41 11.30 -15.18
C LEU A 138 0.82 10.68 -16.47
N ASN A 139 0.18 11.52 -17.30
CA ASN A 139 -0.49 11.12 -18.54
C ASN A 139 0.45 10.83 -19.73
N GLU A 140 1.74 11.07 -19.58
CA GLU A 140 2.77 10.70 -20.56
C GLU A 140 3.53 9.43 -20.13
N SER A 141 3.57 9.17 -18.82
CA SER A 141 4.12 7.97 -18.21
C SER A 141 3.34 6.69 -18.58
N PRO A 142 3.87 5.48 -18.27
CA PRO A 142 3.16 4.22 -18.47
C PRO A 142 1.81 4.10 -17.74
N LEU A 143 1.51 4.97 -16.77
CA LEU A 143 0.24 4.95 -16.03
C LEU A 143 -0.95 5.36 -16.90
N LYS A 144 -0.73 6.03 -18.04
CA LYS A 144 -1.79 6.32 -19.02
C LYS A 144 -2.42 5.05 -19.60
N ASP A 145 -1.66 3.95 -19.63
CA ASP A 145 -2.06 2.63 -20.11
C ASP A 145 -2.28 1.65 -18.94
N HIS A 146 -2.40 2.15 -17.70
CA HIS A 146 -2.54 1.28 -16.53
C HIS A 146 -3.84 0.46 -16.62
N PRO A 147 -3.80 -0.87 -16.41
CA PRO A 147 -4.94 -1.74 -16.64
C PRO A 147 -6.24 -1.30 -15.97
N LEU A 148 -6.24 -1.06 -14.66
CA LEU A 148 -7.47 -0.86 -13.88
C LEU A 148 -7.97 0.59 -13.84
N ASN A 149 -7.07 1.56 -14.00
CA ASN A 149 -7.33 2.99 -13.83
C ASN A 149 -6.32 3.79 -14.68
N PRO A 150 -6.52 3.83 -16.01
CA PRO A 150 -5.62 4.53 -16.92
C PRO A 150 -5.65 6.04 -16.68
N MET A 151 -4.49 6.61 -16.37
CA MET A 151 -4.37 8.00 -15.93
C MET A 151 -4.08 8.94 -17.10
N HIS A 152 -5.13 9.43 -17.77
CA HIS A 152 -5.00 10.30 -18.95
C HIS A 152 -4.84 11.81 -18.65
N ASP A 153 -4.76 12.19 -17.37
CA ASP A 153 -4.67 13.60 -16.95
C ASP A 153 -3.72 13.76 -15.74
N ALA A 154 -2.67 14.58 -15.87
CA ALA A 154 -1.77 14.89 -14.76
C ALA A 154 -2.34 15.93 -13.79
N ASN A 155 -3.35 16.72 -14.16
CA ASN A 155 -3.89 17.79 -13.33
C ASN A 155 -4.80 17.21 -12.24
N LEU A 156 -4.27 17.05 -11.03
CA LEU A 156 -4.95 16.41 -9.91
C LEU A 156 -6.19 17.19 -9.44
N VAL A 157 -6.23 18.51 -9.64
CA VAL A 157 -7.41 19.32 -9.31
C VAL A 157 -8.59 18.88 -10.20
N ARG A 158 -8.37 18.67 -11.50
CA ARG A 158 -9.39 18.13 -12.42
C ARG A 158 -9.71 16.66 -12.19
N VAL A 159 -8.70 15.84 -11.87
CA VAL A 159 -8.90 14.39 -11.62
C VAL A 159 -9.71 14.16 -10.34
N LEU A 160 -9.44 14.93 -9.27
CA LEU A 160 -10.23 14.84 -8.04
C LEU A 160 -11.61 15.46 -8.19
N ALA A 161 -11.74 16.59 -8.92
CA ALA A 161 -13.04 17.23 -9.13
C ALA A 161 -14.03 16.37 -9.91
N ARG A 162 -13.56 15.54 -10.87
CA ARG A 162 -14.45 14.63 -11.63
C ARG A 162 -15.08 13.50 -10.82
N GLN A 163 -14.50 13.19 -9.66
CA GLN A 163 -14.96 12.14 -8.75
C GLN A 163 -15.46 12.69 -7.39
N SER A 164 -15.70 14.00 -7.28
CA SER A 164 -16.13 14.67 -6.04
C SER A 164 -17.34 15.58 -6.31
N ASN A 165 -18.20 15.77 -5.31
CA ASN A 165 -19.32 16.72 -5.38
C ASN A 165 -18.87 18.14 -5.03
N GLY A 166 -17.96 18.28 -4.05
CA GLY A 166 -17.41 19.55 -3.64
C GLY A 166 -16.31 20.09 -4.56
N ALA A 167 -16.15 21.41 -4.59
CA ALA A 167 -15.12 22.07 -5.38
C ALA A 167 -13.71 21.82 -4.82
N ILE A 168 -12.75 21.63 -5.73
CA ILE A 168 -11.35 21.28 -5.41
C ILE A 168 -10.44 22.50 -5.62
N GLY A 169 -9.63 22.81 -4.60
CA GLY A 169 -8.66 23.89 -4.63
C GLY A 169 -7.22 23.43 -4.88
N LEU A 170 -6.30 24.39 -4.88
CA LEU A 170 -4.85 24.19 -4.97
C LEU A 170 -4.15 24.99 -3.86
N ILE A 171 -3.18 24.36 -3.21
CA ILE A 171 -2.15 25.00 -2.39
C ILE A 171 -0.84 24.84 -3.17
N ASP A 172 -0.42 25.92 -3.82
CA ASP A 172 0.77 25.92 -4.67
C ASP A 172 2.08 25.84 -3.86
N LEU A 173 3.16 25.46 -4.54
CA LEU A 173 4.49 25.33 -3.95
C LEU A 173 5.01 26.64 -3.33
N THR A 174 4.57 27.81 -3.80
CA THR A 174 5.00 29.12 -3.25
C THR A 174 4.39 29.33 -1.86
N ALA A 175 3.12 29.00 -1.68
CA ALA A 175 2.45 29.03 -0.38
C ALA A 175 3.08 28.05 0.62
N ILE A 176 3.54 26.89 0.15
CA ILE A 176 4.16 25.85 0.97
C ILE A 176 5.60 26.24 1.34
N ALA A 177 6.39 26.75 0.39
CA ALA A 177 7.73 27.28 0.66
C ALA A 177 7.73 28.49 1.60
N ALA A 178 6.62 29.24 1.69
CA ALA A 178 6.40 30.30 2.68
C ALA A 178 6.00 29.78 4.09
N GLY A 179 5.93 28.46 4.28
CA GLY A 179 5.83 27.79 5.58
C GLY A 179 4.40 27.61 6.13
N PRO A 180 4.27 26.91 7.27
CA PRO A 180 2.98 26.44 7.80
C PRO A 180 1.91 27.51 7.98
N ALA A 181 2.29 28.72 8.41
CA ALA A 181 1.35 29.83 8.62
C ALA A 181 0.67 30.27 7.31
N THR A 182 1.42 30.30 6.21
CA THR A 182 0.87 30.64 4.87
C THR A 182 -0.06 29.54 4.37
N VAL A 183 0.31 28.26 4.55
CA VAL A 183 -0.52 27.11 4.18
C VAL A 183 -1.85 27.12 4.94
N LYS A 184 -1.85 27.40 6.25
CA LYS A 184 -3.08 27.56 7.06
C LYS A 184 -3.96 28.71 6.56
N ALA A 185 -3.37 29.87 6.28
CA ALA A 185 -4.10 31.01 5.73
C ALA A 185 -4.71 30.71 4.35
N ARG A 186 -4.06 29.88 3.52
CA ARG A 186 -4.63 29.38 2.26
C ARG A 186 -5.78 28.42 2.50
N LEU A 187 -5.66 27.46 3.43
CA LEU A 187 -6.76 26.55 3.78
C LEU A 187 -8.02 27.29 4.25
N GLU A 188 -7.88 28.31 5.11
CA GLU A 188 -9.02 29.13 5.55
C GLU A 188 -9.61 29.99 4.41
N ALA A 189 -8.79 30.53 3.52
CA ALA A 189 -9.27 31.24 2.33
C ALA A 189 -10.05 30.31 1.37
N LEU A 190 -9.57 29.07 1.17
CA LEU A 190 -10.24 28.05 0.37
C LEU A 190 -11.57 27.63 1.04
N ARG A 191 -11.58 27.45 2.37
CA ARG A 191 -12.79 27.17 3.17
C ARG A 191 -13.84 28.26 2.98
N ALA A 192 -13.44 29.53 3.07
CA ALA A 192 -14.33 30.68 2.87
C ALA A 192 -14.90 30.75 1.43
N ALA A 193 -14.19 30.19 0.45
CA ALA A 193 -14.63 30.07 -0.93
C ALA A 193 -15.49 28.81 -1.22
N GLY A 194 -15.83 28.00 -0.21
CA GLY A 194 -16.64 26.79 -0.37
C GLY A 194 -15.90 25.58 -0.96
N ILE A 195 -14.57 25.62 -1.00
CA ILE A 195 -13.73 24.47 -1.36
C ILE A 195 -13.82 23.41 -0.26
N THR A 196 -13.84 22.13 -0.65
CA THR A 196 -13.97 21.01 0.31
C THR A 196 -12.71 20.14 0.42
N ALA A 197 -11.85 20.16 -0.58
CA ALA A 197 -10.53 19.55 -0.56
C ALA A 197 -9.55 20.36 -1.42
N ALA A 198 -8.27 20.31 -1.07
CA ALA A 198 -7.23 21.06 -1.77
C ALA A 198 -6.05 20.15 -2.13
N ILE A 199 -5.72 20.08 -3.42
CA ILE A 199 -4.45 19.49 -3.86
C ILE A 199 -3.31 20.35 -3.31
N ALA A 200 -2.29 19.74 -2.73
CA ALA A 200 -1.08 20.42 -2.31
C ALA A 200 0.13 19.97 -3.13
N ASP A 201 0.86 20.94 -3.67
CA ASP A 201 2.15 20.72 -4.34
C ASP A 201 3.18 20.13 -3.36
N ALA A 202 4.14 19.35 -3.87
CA ALA A 202 5.35 19.00 -3.14
C ALA A 202 6.38 18.42 -4.12
N ILE A 203 7.59 18.98 -4.10
CA ILE A 203 8.72 18.54 -4.92
C ILE A 203 9.81 17.92 -4.02
N PHE A 204 9.95 18.40 -2.79
CA PHE A 204 10.97 18.01 -1.83
C PHE A 204 10.35 17.48 -0.52
N GLU A 205 11.14 16.73 0.25
CA GLU A 205 10.74 16.20 1.56
C GLU A 205 10.29 17.30 2.55
N ARG A 206 10.98 18.45 2.59
CA ARG A 206 10.61 19.61 3.42
C ARG A 206 9.21 20.18 3.13
N ASP A 207 8.73 19.99 1.90
CA ASP A 207 7.40 20.45 1.50
C ASP A 207 6.36 19.54 2.17
N LEU A 208 6.62 18.23 2.21
CA LEU A 208 5.81 17.24 2.93
C LEU A 208 5.89 17.39 4.45
N GLU A 209 7.03 17.77 5.02
CA GLU A 209 7.13 18.12 6.45
C GLU A 209 6.24 19.31 6.81
N THR A 210 6.24 20.35 5.97
CA THR A 210 5.38 21.53 6.12
C THR A 210 3.91 21.16 6.03
N LEU A 211 3.54 20.34 5.04
CA LEU A 211 2.16 19.86 4.86
C LEU A 211 1.72 18.94 6.00
N GLY A 212 2.59 18.04 6.47
CA GLY A 212 2.29 17.13 7.58
C GLY A 212 2.07 17.84 8.91
N ALA A 213 2.86 18.88 9.21
CA ALA A 213 2.65 19.71 10.39
C ALA A 213 1.28 20.42 10.36
N VAL A 214 0.85 20.91 9.20
CA VAL A 214 -0.47 21.55 9.05
C VAL A 214 -1.62 20.54 9.03
N ALA A 215 -1.43 19.40 8.36
CA ALA A 215 -2.43 18.33 8.30
C ALA A 215 -2.72 17.73 9.68
N LEU A 216 -1.73 17.63 10.57
CA LEU A 216 -1.91 17.09 11.92
C LEU A 216 -2.85 17.94 12.80
N GLU A 217 -3.09 19.21 12.43
CA GLU A 217 -4.03 20.11 13.12
C GLU A 217 -5.49 19.96 12.63
N THR A 218 -5.72 19.25 11.52
CA THR A 218 -7.06 18.87 11.06
C THR A 218 -7.38 17.41 11.47
N PRO A 219 -8.66 16.99 11.51
CA PRO A 219 -8.99 15.62 11.87
C PRO A 219 -8.69 14.60 10.75
N VAL A 220 -8.63 15.03 9.48
CA VAL A 220 -8.48 14.16 8.31
C VAL A 220 -7.56 14.80 7.27
N SER A 221 -6.72 13.98 6.62
CA SER A 221 -5.99 14.30 5.40
C SER A 221 -6.07 13.13 4.40
N THR A 222 -5.68 13.36 3.15
CA THR A 222 -5.59 12.31 2.12
C THR A 222 -4.25 12.38 1.42
N GLY A 223 -3.59 11.25 1.17
CA GLY A 223 -2.32 11.29 0.45
C GLY A 223 -1.58 9.98 0.33
N ALA A 224 -0.39 10.06 -0.25
CA ALA A 224 0.55 8.94 -0.31
C ALA A 224 1.43 8.89 0.96
N SER A 225 2.34 7.93 1.01
CA SER A 225 3.25 7.71 2.16
C SER A 225 4.14 8.92 2.45
N GLY A 226 4.42 9.76 1.44
CA GLY A 226 5.11 11.04 1.63
C GLY A 226 4.41 12.00 2.61
N LEU A 227 3.07 12.08 2.60
CA LEU A 227 2.35 12.85 3.62
C LEU A 227 2.42 12.17 5.00
N GLY A 228 2.45 10.83 5.02
CA GLY A 228 2.70 10.02 6.22
C GLY A 228 4.04 10.34 6.89
N LEU A 229 5.12 10.53 6.12
CA LEU A 229 6.42 11.00 6.63
C LEU A 229 6.27 12.33 7.37
N GLY A 230 5.59 13.31 6.77
CA GLY A 230 5.36 14.61 7.38
C GLY A 230 4.54 14.53 8.67
N LEU A 231 3.46 13.74 8.68
CA LEU A 231 2.63 13.48 9.86
C LEU A 231 3.40 12.79 10.99
N ALA A 232 4.21 11.79 10.67
CA ALA A 232 5.06 11.09 11.63
C ALA A 232 6.09 12.02 12.27
N ARG A 233 6.83 12.79 11.46
CA ARG A 233 7.79 13.78 11.96
C ARG A 233 7.09 14.86 12.79
N ALA A 234 5.93 15.35 12.39
CA ALA A 234 5.18 16.33 13.17
C ALA A 234 4.77 15.77 14.56
N LEU A 235 4.34 14.51 14.63
CA LEU A 235 4.03 13.84 15.90
C LEU A 235 5.26 13.69 16.80
N VAL A 236 6.41 13.26 16.25
CA VAL A 236 7.67 13.17 17.01
C VAL A 236 8.13 14.54 17.51
N HIS A 237 8.14 15.57 16.66
CA HIS A 237 8.50 16.94 17.06
C HIS A 237 7.54 17.55 18.10
N SER A 238 6.28 17.12 18.14
CA SER A 238 5.31 17.57 19.15
C SER A 238 5.54 16.99 20.55
N GLY A 239 6.48 16.04 20.71
CA GLY A 239 6.75 15.37 21.99
C GLY A 239 5.63 14.43 22.46
N ARG A 240 4.64 14.14 21.60
CA ARG A 240 3.53 13.21 21.90
C ARG A 240 3.92 11.74 21.79
N VAL A 241 5.04 11.45 21.12
CA VAL A 241 5.62 10.12 20.93
C VAL A 241 6.76 9.94 21.93
N SER A 242 6.80 8.79 22.63
CA SER A 242 7.88 8.48 23.58
C SER A 242 9.19 8.19 22.84
N SER A 243 10.32 8.74 23.34
CA SER A 243 11.67 8.53 22.80
C SER A 243 12.13 7.07 22.80
N ASP A 244 11.58 6.25 23.69
CA ASP A 244 12.18 4.99 24.11
C ASP A 244 11.76 3.77 23.25
N GLY A 245 11.00 3.98 22.18
CA GLY A 245 10.36 2.90 21.40
C GLY A 245 10.50 2.94 19.89
N ALA A 246 11.22 3.92 19.32
CA ALA A 246 11.21 4.21 17.88
C ALA A 246 12.10 3.32 16.99
N ALA A 247 12.90 2.41 17.56
CA ALA A 247 13.68 1.46 16.77
C ALA A 247 12.75 0.45 16.07
N PRO A 248 12.97 0.09 14.78
CA PRO A 248 12.26 -1.01 14.15
C PRO A 248 12.35 -2.25 15.03
N ALA A 249 11.22 -2.90 15.30
CA ALA A 249 11.19 -4.04 16.19
C ALA A 249 12.20 -5.08 15.69
N VAL A 250 13.14 -5.50 16.55
CA VAL A 250 14.11 -6.55 16.20
C VAL A 250 13.32 -7.81 15.92
N ILE A 251 13.11 -8.08 14.62
CA ILE A 251 12.35 -9.23 14.18
C ILE A 251 13.17 -10.47 14.52
N ARG A 252 12.75 -11.15 15.58
CA ARG A 252 13.31 -12.44 15.98
C ARG A 252 13.04 -13.46 14.86
N PRO A 253 14.03 -14.28 14.47
CA PRO A 253 13.82 -15.39 13.54
C PRO A 253 12.60 -16.24 13.92
N VAL A 254 11.82 -16.64 12.91
CA VAL A 254 10.66 -17.52 13.06
C VAL A 254 10.97 -18.98 12.67
N GLY A 255 12.15 -19.22 12.10
CA GLY A 255 12.52 -20.52 11.54
C GLY A 255 11.65 -20.91 10.33
N GLY A 256 11.31 -22.19 10.24
CA GLY A 256 10.51 -22.76 9.16
C GLY A 256 11.14 -22.63 7.77
N PHE A 257 10.43 -23.10 6.75
CA PHE A 257 10.89 -22.99 5.37
C PHE A 257 10.59 -21.61 4.77
N SER A 258 11.21 -21.35 3.61
CA SER A 258 11.11 -20.09 2.86
C SER A 258 10.53 -20.32 1.47
N ALA A 259 9.60 -19.47 1.04
CA ALA A 259 9.04 -19.49 -0.30
C ALA A 259 8.81 -18.08 -0.87
N VAL A 260 8.73 -18.00 -2.20
CA VAL A 260 8.36 -16.81 -2.97
C VAL A 260 7.17 -17.14 -3.87
N ILE A 261 6.12 -16.31 -3.84
CA ILE A 261 4.95 -16.41 -4.73
C ILE A 261 4.87 -15.14 -5.57
N ALA A 262 4.96 -15.26 -6.89
CA ALA A 262 4.93 -14.12 -7.81
C ALA A 262 3.75 -14.21 -8.79
N GLY A 263 2.83 -13.23 -8.74
CA GLY A 263 1.77 -13.07 -9.75
C GLY A 263 1.93 -11.78 -10.58
N SER A 264 2.76 -10.83 -10.14
CA SER A 264 2.98 -9.60 -10.90
C SER A 264 3.72 -9.85 -12.21
N CYS A 265 3.12 -9.39 -13.33
CA CYS A 265 3.73 -9.41 -14.66
C CYS A 265 4.54 -8.13 -14.98
N SER A 266 4.98 -7.38 -13.95
CA SER A 266 5.77 -6.16 -14.16
C SER A 266 7.18 -6.48 -14.68
N ALA A 267 7.77 -5.55 -15.44
CA ALA A 267 9.14 -5.69 -15.93
C ALA A 267 10.18 -5.84 -14.79
N ALA A 268 9.91 -5.28 -13.59
CA ALA A 268 10.76 -5.48 -12.42
C ALA A 268 10.64 -6.90 -11.85
N THR A 269 9.42 -7.45 -11.75
CA THR A 269 9.19 -8.82 -11.23
C THR A 269 9.73 -9.87 -12.19
N LEU A 270 9.60 -9.67 -13.50
CA LEU A 270 10.18 -10.57 -14.50
C LEU A 270 11.73 -10.66 -14.35
N ARG A 271 12.43 -9.51 -14.27
CA ARG A 271 13.89 -9.51 -14.01
C ARG A 271 14.27 -10.16 -12.67
N GLN A 272 13.46 -9.99 -11.63
CA GLN A 272 13.67 -10.62 -10.32
C GLN A 272 13.55 -12.15 -10.39
N LEU A 273 12.66 -12.68 -11.25
CA LEU A 273 12.56 -14.13 -11.50
C LEU A 273 13.77 -14.63 -12.30
N ASP A 274 14.17 -13.93 -13.35
CA ASP A 274 15.35 -14.26 -14.17
C ASP A 274 16.67 -14.25 -13.34
N ALA A 275 16.70 -13.47 -12.26
CA ALA A 275 17.79 -13.47 -11.29
C ALA A 275 17.69 -14.60 -10.26
N ALA A 276 16.48 -14.90 -9.76
CA ALA A 276 16.26 -16.01 -8.82
C ALA A 276 16.56 -17.38 -9.45
N GLU A 277 16.29 -17.58 -10.74
CA GLU A 277 16.63 -18.79 -11.48
C GLU A 277 18.13 -19.15 -11.46
N ARG A 278 19.00 -18.19 -11.13
CA ARG A 278 20.46 -18.41 -11.01
C ARG A 278 20.86 -19.08 -9.69
N SER A 279 19.98 -19.11 -8.68
CA SER A 279 20.33 -19.53 -7.31
C SER A 279 19.21 -20.20 -6.50
N MET A 280 17.96 -20.24 -7.01
CA MET A 280 16.80 -20.82 -6.34
C MET A 280 16.09 -21.84 -7.22
N SER A 281 15.30 -22.73 -6.61
CA SER A 281 14.37 -23.56 -7.38
C SER A 281 13.18 -22.70 -7.82
N VAL A 282 13.03 -22.47 -9.13
CA VAL A 282 11.93 -21.67 -9.69
C VAL A 282 11.02 -22.54 -10.56
N LEU A 283 9.71 -22.46 -10.31
CA LEU A 283 8.66 -22.99 -11.17
C LEU A 283 7.86 -21.83 -11.75
N ARG A 284 7.89 -21.69 -13.08
CA ARG A 284 6.94 -20.83 -13.80
C ARG A 284 5.71 -21.66 -14.16
N LEU A 285 4.55 -21.24 -13.68
CA LEU A 285 3.25 -21.84 -13.95
C LEU A 285 2.80 -21.46 -15.37
N ASP A 286 2.09 -22.37 -16.03
CA ASP A 286 1.42 -22.08 -17.30
C ASP A 286 0.05 -21.44 -17.03
N PRO A 287 -0.17 -20.14 -17.35
CA PRO A 287 -1.43 -19.49 -17.02
C PRO A 287 -2.63 -20.06 -17.80
N GLU A 288 -2.42 -20.71 -18.96
CA GLU A 288 -3.52 -21.39 -19.66
C GLU A 288 -3.98 -22.62 -18.88
N LYS A 289 -3.05 -23.37 -18.29
CA LYS A 289 -3.41 -24.54 -17.46
C LYS A 289 -4.05 -24.12 -16.14
N LEU A 290 -3.60 -23.01 -15.54
CA LEU A 290 -4.29 -22.41 -14.38
C LEU A 290 -5.74 -22.03 -14.70
N LEU A 291 -6.01 -21.56 -15.92
CA LEU A 291 -7.36 -21.26 -16.40
C LEU A 291 -8.17 -22.52 -16.80
N ALA A 292 -7.48 -23.60 -17.19
CA ALA A 292 -8.12 -24.86 -17.59
C ALA A 292 -8.56 -25.73 -16.40
N GLY A 293 -7.87 -25.68 -15.25
CA GLY A 293 -8.26 -26.46 -14.08
C GLY A 293 -7.23 -26.50 -12.93
N PRO A 294 -7.54 -27.24 -11.85
CA PRO A 294 -6.73 -27.28 -10.63
C PRO A 294 -5.45 -28.13 -10.74
N ASP A 295 -5.26 -28.89 -11.82
CA ASP A 295 -4.15 -29.84 -11.95
C ASP A 295 -2.77 -29.16 -11.90
N GLU A 296 -2.63 -27.98 -12.51
CA GLU A 296 -1.40 -27.17 -12.48
C GLU A 296 -1.11 -26.65 -11.05
N ILE A 297 -2.15 -26.34 -10.27
CA ILE A 297 -2.04 -25.93 -8.86
C ILE A 297 -1.54 -27.11 -8.02
N ALA A 298 -2.14 -28.30 -8.20
CA ALA A 298 -1.73 -29.52 -7.49
C ALA A 298 -0.29 -29.95 -7.85
N ALA A 299 0.09 -29.86 -9.13
CA ALA A 299 1.44 -30.12 -9.60
C ALA A 299 2.45 -29.15 -8.98
N ALA A 300 2.12 -27.86 -8.89
CA ALA A 300 2.97 -26.85 -8.27
C ALA A 300 3.19 -27.09 -6.77
N ILE A 301 2.12 -27.42 -6.02
CA ILE A 301 2.19 -27.76 -4.59
C ILE A 301 3.07 -28.99 -4.35
N SER A 302 2.93 -30.02 -5.20
CA SER A 302 3.76 -31.22 -5.14
C SER A 302 5.23 -30.89 -5.42
N TRP A 303 5.52 -30.24 -6.55
CA TRP A 303 6.87 -29.87 -6.98
C TRP A 303 7.60 -29.03 -5.92
N ALA A 304 6.90 -28.10 -5.29
CA ALA A 304 7.46 -27.23 -4.26
C ALA A 304 7.70 -28.01 -2.96
N GLY A 305 6.75 -28.85 -2.54
CA GLY A 305 6.86 -29.70 -1.35
C GLY A 305 8.11 -30.60 -1.36
N ASP A 306 8.45 -31.17 -2.52
CA ASP A 306 9.64 -32.01 -2.70
C ASP A 306 10.98 -31.25 -2.52
N ARG A 307 10.97 -29.91 -2.64
CA ARG A 307 12.18 -29.06 -2.72
C ARG A 307 12.37 -28.13 -1.53
N ILE A 308 11.30 -27.81 -0.82
CA ILE A 308 11.27 -26.74 0.19
C ILE A 308 12.16 -26.98 1.41
N ALA A 309 12.51 -28.24 1.68
CA ALA A 309 13.46 -28.63 2.72
C ALA A 309 14.93 -28.45 2.30
N ALA A 310 15.23 -28.38 0.99
CA ALA A 310 16.58 -28.19 0.47
C ALA A 310 16.96 -26.71 0.28
N GLY A 311 15.97 -25.81 0.23
CA GLY A 311 16.19 -24.37 0.10
C GLY A 311 14.94 -23.62 -0.34
N PRO A 312 15.06 -22.30 -0.64
CA PRO A 312 13.96 -21.50 -1.13
C PRO A 312 13.37 -22.02 -2.44
N VAL A 313 12.04 -22.06 -2.49
CA VAL A 313 11.27 -22.31 -3.72
C VAL A 313 10.57 -21.02 -4.17
N VAL A 314 10.52 -20.81 -5.48
CA VAL A 314 9.80 -19.71 -6.13
C VAL A 314 8.74 -20.32 -7.02
N VAL A 315 7.48 -19.89 -6.86
CA VAL A 315 6.38 -20.26 -7.76
C VAL A 315 5.82 -18.99 -8.39
N ALA A 316 5.84 -18.92 -9.72
CA ALA A 316 5.53 -17.71 -10.47
C ALA A 316 4.45 -17.94 -11.52
N ALA A 317 3.33 -17.22 -11.41
CA ALA A 317 2.32 -17.04 -12.46
C ALA A 317 2.62 -15.82 -13.37
N SER A 318 3.74 -15.13 -13.15
CA SER A 318 4.20 -14.00 -13.95
C SER A 318 4.48 -14.40 -15.40
N ALA A 319 3.88 -13.68 -16.35
CA ALA A 319 4.05 -13.90 -17.79
C ALA A 319 4.53 -12.63 -18.52
N ALA A 320 5.08 -12.83 -19.73
CA ALA A 320 5.46 -11.72 -20.62
C ALA A 320 4.23 -10.92 -21.11
N PRO A 321 4.37 -9.63 -21.44
CA PRO A 321 3.25 -8.76 -21.84
C PRO A 321 2.39 -9.32 -22.97
N GLU A 322 3.00 -10.00 -23.95
CA GLU A 322 2.33 -10.60 -25.11
C GLU A 322 1.42 -11.76 -24.69
N THR A 323 1.91 -12.60 -23.78
CA THR A 323 1.13 -13.70 -23.18
C THR A 323 -0.03 -13.14 -22.35
N VAL A 324 0.22 -12.11 -21.53
CA VAL A 324 -0.82 -11.44 -20.74
C VAL A 324 -1.90 -10.86 -21.65
N ALA A 325 -1.54 -10.10 -22.69
CA ALA A 325 -2.49 -9.50 -23.63
C ALA A 325 -3.34 -10.56 -24.34
N ARG A 326 -2.74 -11.67 -24.78
CA ARG A 326 -3.45 -12.79 -25.40
C ARG A 326 -4.44 -13.47 -24.45
N LEU A 327 -4.04 -13.74 -23.20
CA LEU A 327 -4.92 -14.34 -22.19
C LEU A 327 -6.10 -13.42 -21.87
N GLN A 328 -5.86 -12.13 -21.70
CA GLN A 328 -6.89 -11.12 -21.47
C GLN A 328 -7.87 -11.03 -22.66
N SER A 329 -7.37 -11.20 -23.89
CA SER A 329 -8.21 -11.24 -25.10
C SER A 329 -9.03 -12.52 -25.26
N LEU A 330 -8.58 -13.65 -24.71
CA LEU A 330 -9.26 -14.95 -24.83
C LEU A 330 -10.30 -15.19 -23.72
N TYR A 331 -9.95 -14.85 -22.48
CA TYR A 331 -10.73 -15.18 -21.29
C TYR A 331 -11.39 -13.97 -20.61
N GLY A 332 -11.07 -12.76 -21.07
CA GLY A 332 -11.40 -11.53 -20.36
C GLY A 332 -10.40 -11.26 -19.23
N ARG A 333 -10.11 -9.97 -18.99
CA ARG A 333 -9.04 -9.58 -18.08
C ARG A 333 -9.32 -9.90 -16.62
N GLU A 334 -10.56 -9.70 -16.18
CA GLU A 334 -11.00 -9.94 -14.80
C GLU A 334 -10.88 -11.42 -14.44
N ALA A 335 -11.41 -12.32 -15.29
CA ALA A 335 -11.31 -13.76 -15.11
C ALA A 335 -9.84 -14.25 -15.12
N ALA A 336 -9.00 -13.72 -16.02
CA ALA A 336 -7.58 -14.04 -16.05
C ALA A 336 -6.83 -13.61 -14.77
N GLY A 337 -7.11 -12.41 -14.25
CA GLY A 337 -6.55 -11.94 -12.97
C GLY A 337 -7.01 -12.81 -11.79
N HIS A 338 -8.33 -13.01 -11.67
CA HIS A 338 -8.93 -13.76 -10.57
C HIS A 338 -8.46 -15.23 -10.52
N ALA A 339 -8.25 -15.89 -11.68
CA ALA A 339 -7.68 -17.23 -11.74
C ALA A 339 -6.23 -17.28 -11.22
N ILE A 340 -5.40 -16.29 -11.60
CA ILE A 340 -4.01 -16.17 -11.12
C ILE A 340 -3.98 -15.90 -9.61
N GLU A 341 -4.82 -15.01 -9.09
CA GLU A 341 -4.95 -14.72 -7.66
C GLU A 341 -5.43 -15.94 -6.86
N THR A 342 -6.41 -16.67 -7.39
CA THR A 342 -6.92 -17.90 -6.78
C THR A 342 -5.84 -18.98 -6.73
N ALA A 343 -5.14 -19.22 -7.83
CA ALA A 343 -4.04 -20.20 -7.88
C ALA A 343 -2.90 -19.84 -6.92
N THR A 344 -2.40 -18.60 -6.99
CA THR A 344 -1.27 -18.14 -6.17
C THR A 344 -1.59 -18.12 -4.68
N SER A 345 -2.82 -17.77 -4.28
CA SER A 345 -3.26 -17.82 -2.88
C SER A 345 -3.43 -19.24 -2.35
N ILE A 346 -3.98 -20.17 -3.14
CA ILE A 346 -4.06 -21.60 -2.77
C ILE A 346 -2.65 -22.16 -2.58
N ILE A 347 -1.73 -21.91 -3.51
CA ILE A 347 -0.33 -22.37 -3.39
C ILE A 347 0.33 -21.78 -2.15
N ALA A 348 0.15 -20.47 -1.88
CA ALA A 348 0.68 -19.84 -0.68
C ALA A 348 0.20 -20.52 0.62
N ALA A 349 -1.10 -20.80 0.74
CA ALA A 349 -1.67 -21.49 1.90
C ALA A 349 -1.11 -22.90 2.08
N GLU A 350 -1.09 -23.70 1.01
CA GLU A 350 -0.57 -25.08 1.03
C GLU A 350 0.92 -25.16 1.37
N LEU A 351 1.73 -24.18 0.97
CA LEU A 351 3.13 -24.10 1.38
C LEU A 351 3.29 -23.74 2.87
N VAL A 352 2.39 -22.91 3.43
CA VAL A 352 2.39 -22.57 4.86
C VAL A 352 1.98 -23.78 5.71
N GLU A 353 0.99 -24.56 5.28
CA GLU A 353 0.67 -25.85 5.91
C GLU A 353 1.84 -26.85 5.84
N LYS A 354 2.62 -26.83 4.75
CA LYS A 354 3.89 -27.60 4.62
C LYS A 354 5.08 -27.03 5.42
N GLY A 355 4.87 -26.00 6.25
CA GLY A 355 5.89 -25.49 7.17
C GLY A 355 6.66 -24.26 6.68
N VAL A 356 6.23 -23.59 5.60
CA VAL A 356 6.74 -22.23 5.29
C VAL A 356 6.35 -21.28 6.41
N ARG A 357 7.33 -20.53 6.91
CA ARG A 357 7.11 -19.41 7.84
C ARG A 357 7.71 -18.10 7.35
N ARG A 358 8.40 -18.11 6.20
CA ARG A 358 9.07 -16.94 5.59
C ARG A 358 8.62 -16.83 4.14
N LEU A 359 7.70 -15.90 3.86
CA LEU A 359 6.94 -15.87 2.59
C LEU A 359 7.06 -14.49 1.91
N VAL A 360 7.72 -14.45 0.75
CA VAL A 360 7.75 -13.25 -0.09
C VAL A 360 6.62 -13.34 -1.11
N VAL A 361 5.81 -12.28 -1.26
CA VAL A 361 4.72 -12.22 -2.25
C VAL A 361 4.93 -11.02 -3.18
N ALA A 362 4.88 -11.25 -4.49
CA ALA A 362 5.12 -10.22 -5.52
C ALA A 362 3.89 -9.95 -6.39
N GLY A 363 3.32 -8.76 -6.21
CA GLY A 363 2.09 -8.28 -6.84
C GLY A 363 1.09 -7.76 -5.79
N GLY A 364 0.40 -6.66 -6.09
CA GLY A 364 -0.60 -6.06 -5.19
C GLY A 364 -1.75 -7.04 -4.92
N GLU A 365 -2.47 -7.43 -5.97
CA GLU A 365 -3.57 -8.40 -5.85
C GLU A 365 -3.09 -9.78 -5.36
N THR A 366 -1.92 -10.24 -5.79
CA THR A 366 -1.31 -11.49 -5.30
C THR A 366 -1.05 -11.45 -3.79
N SER A 367 -0.52 -10.33 -3.28
CA SER A 367 -0.33 -10.09 -1.85
C SER A 367 -1.68 -10.06 -1.14
N GLY A 368 -2.66 -9.37 -1.71
CA GLY A 368 -4.03 -9.33 -1.23
C GLY A 368 -4.67 -10.71 -1.10
N ALA A 369 -4.61 -11.53 -2.15
CA ALA A 369 -5.22 -12.85 -2.16
C ALA A 369 -4.52 -13.82 -1.20
N ALA A 370 -3.18 -13.78 -1.12
CA ALA A 370 -2.42 -14.60 -0.18
C ALA A 370 -2.72 -14.23 1.29
N VAL A 371 -2.75 -12.94 1.63
CA VAL A 371 -3.04 -12.47 3.00
C VAL A 371 -4.45 -12.85 3.44
N ASP A 372 -5.46 -12.66 2.58
CA ASP A 372 -6.85 -13.07 2.87
C ASP A 372 -6.97 -14.57 3.07
N LYS A 373 -6.36 -15.37 2.17
CA LYS A 373 -6.42 -16.83 2.20
C LYS A 373 -5.74 -17.43 3.43
N LEU A 374 -4.67 -16.81 3.90
CA LEU A 374 -3.98 -17.14 5.16
C LEU A 374 -4.69 -16.57 6.40
N ALA A 375 -5.74 -15.75 6.23
CA ALA A 375 -6.49 -15.08 7.30
C ALA A 375 -5.60 -14.32 8.30
N ILE A 376 -4.52 -13.69 7.82
CA ILE A 376 -3.57 -12.98 8.68
C ILE A 376 -4.24 -11.72 9.25
N PRO A 377 -4.33 -11.52 10.59
CA PRO A 377 -5.08 -10.39 11.15
C PRO A 377 -4.35 -9.06 11.08
N ALA A 378 -3.03 -9.06 11.31
CA ALA A 378 -2.21 -7.87 11.44
C ALA A 378 -0.72 -8.17 11.28
N PHE A 379 0.06 -7.10 11.08
CA PHE A 379 1.51 -7.13 10.94
C PHE A 379 2.18 -6.07 11.83
N LEU A 380 3.29 -6.47 12.46
CA LEU A 380 4.31 -5.58 12.98
C LEU A 380 5.36 -5.29 11.90
N ILE A 381 5.83 -4.04 11.87
CA ILE A 381 6.76 -3.57 10.84
C ILE A 381 8.21 -3.77 11.29
N GLY A 382 9.00 -4.38 10.41
CA GLY A 382 10.42 -4.67 10.61
C GLY A 382 11.35 -3.81 9.76
N PRO A 383 12.59 -4.26 9.52
CA PRO A 383 13.54 -3.55 8.68
C PRO A 383 13.10 -3.49 7.21
N GLU A 384 13.48 -2.40 6.54
CA GLU A 384 13.19 -2.14 5.12
C GLU A 384 14.12 -2.97 4.21
N ILE A 385 13.54 -3.77 3.31
CA ILE A 385 14.28 -4.62 2.35
C ILE A 385 14.65 -3.82 1.10
N ALA A 386 13.70 -3.00 0.64
CA ALA A 386 13.83 -2.05 -0.45
C ALA A 386 12.86 -0.88 -0.16
N PRO A 387 13.05 0.31 -0.75
CA PRO A 387 12.19 1.47 -0.48
C PRO A 387 10.70 1.12 -0.56
N GLY A 388 9.98 1.25 0.56
CA GLY A 388 8.55 0.94 0.67
C GLY A 388 8.18 -0.54 0.82
N VAL A 389 9.14 -1.46 0.99
CA VAL A 389 8.89 -2.90 1.20
C VAL A 389 9.63 -3.40 2.46
N PRO A 390 8.96 -3.40 3.62
CA PRO A 390 9.52 -3.92 4.87
C PRO A 390 9.41 -5.46 4.99
N VAL A 391 10.18 -6.04 5.90
CA VAL A 391 9.82 -7.32 6.52
C VAL A 391 8.62 -7.09 7.44
N LEU A 392 7.60 -7.94 7.36
CA LEU A 392 6.39 -7.90 8.18
C LEU A 392 6.35 -9.12 9.10
N ARG A 393 6.18 -8.96 10.41
CA ARG A 393 5.91 -10.08 11.34
C ARG A 393 4.41 -10.18 11.60
N THR A 394 3.82 -11.36 11.43
CA THR A 394 2.39 -11.56 11.72
C THR A 394 2.04 -11.37 13.21
N VAL A 395 0.85 -10.86 13.49
CA VAL A 395 0.29 -10.69 14.83
C VAL A 395 -1.07 -11.39 14.92
N GLY A 396 -1.27 -12.23 15.92
CA GLY A 396 -2.52 -12.97 16.14
C GLY A 396 -2.79 -14.09 15.11
N ASN A 397 -1.80 -14.48 14.31
CA ASN A 397 -1.95 -15.50 13.28
C ASN A 397 -2.15 -16.91 13.87
N ALA A 398 -3.18 -17.62 13.39
CA ALA A 398 -3.51 -18.97 13.84
C ALA A 398 -2.45 -20.02 13.47
N GLN A 399 -1.72 -19.81 12.37
CA GLN A 399 -0.66 -20.73 11.89
C GLN A 399 0.69 -20.53 12.62
N GLY A 400 0.75 -19.62 13.60
CA GLY A 400 1.94 -19.24 14.35
C GLY A 400 2.70 -18.05 13.76
N ASP A 401 3.83 -17.71 14.37
CA ASP A 401 4.67 -16.59 13.96
C ASP A 401 5.23 -16.80 12.54
N MET A 402 5.01 -15.82 11.67
CA MET A 402 5.50 -15.81 10.29
C MET A 402 6.12 -14.45 9.94
N LEU A 403 7.06 -14.47 8.99
CA LEU A 403 7.60 -13.29 8.33
C LEU A 403 7.13 -13.24 6.87
N LEU A 404 6.65 -12.08 6.46
CA LEU A 404 6.22 -11.82 5.08
C LEU A 404 6.97 -10.61 4.49
N ALA A 405 7.03 -10.53 3.17
CA ALA A 405 7.29 -9.28 2.46
C ALA A 405 6.29 -9.15 1.31
N LEU A 406 5.49 -8.08 1.33
CA LEU A 406 4.45 -7.82 0.33
C LEU A 406 4.97 -6.78 -0.67
N LYS A 407 5.49 -7.26 -1.79
CA LYS A 407 6.20 -6.44 -2.77
C LYS A 407 5.25 -6.00 -3.89
N SER A 408 5.00 -4.69 -4.00
CA SER A 408 4.33 -4.12 -5.17
C SER A 408 5.13 -4.41 -6.45
N GLY A 409 4.43 -4.50 -7.59
CA GLY A 409 5.00 -5.00 -8.84
C GLY A 409 6.28 -4.30 -9.26
N ASN A 410 6.34 -2.97 -9.17
CA ASN A 410 7.48 -2.17 -9.67
C ASN A 410 8.61 -1.95 -8.64
N PHE A 411 8.52 -2.58 -7.46
CA PHE A 411 9.44 -2.33 -6.34
C PHE A 411 10.54 -3.40 -6.25
N GLY A 412 11.67 -3.04 -5.62
CA GLY A 412 12.85 -3.90 -5.39
C GLY A 412 13.89 -3.91 -6.51
N GLY A 413 15.15 -4.21 -6.16
CA GLY A 413 16.24 -4.46 -7.11
C GLY A 413 16.11 -5.79 -7.87
N GLU A 414 17.09 -6.13 -8.71
CA GLU A 414 17.13 -7.41 -9.45
C GLU A 414 17.23 -8.62 -8.50
N ASP A 415 17.96 -8.48 -7.40
CA ASP A 415 18.23 -9.49 -6.37
C ASP A 415 17.18 -9.54 -5.23
N PHE A 416 16.07 -8.80 -5.35
CA PHE A 416 15.12 -8.56 -4.27
C PHE A 416 14.66 -9.84 -3.54
N PHE A 417 14.40 -10.94 -4.27
CA PHE A 417 13.96 -12.20 -3.63
C PHE A 417 15.04 -12.82 -2.74
N ALA A 418 16.32 -12.73 -3.12
CA ALA A 418 17.42 -13.20 -2.29
C ALA A 418 17.63 -12.30 -1.08
N ALA A 419 17.61 -10.97 -1.29
CA ALA A 419 17.74 -9.99 -0.21
C ALA A 419 16.62 -10.12 0.83
N ALA A 420 15.36 -10.22 0.39
CA ALA A 420 14.19 -10.39 1.26
C ALA A 420 14.30 -11.64 2.12
N LEU A 421 14.64 -12.79 1.53
CA LEU A 421 14.78 -14.04 2.26
C LEU A 421 15.99 -14.05 3.20
N ALA A 422 17.10 -13.39 2.83
CA ALA A 422 18.25 -13.22 3.70
C ALA A 422 17.90 -12.42 4.97
N MET A 423 17.09 -11.37 4.84
CA MET A 423 16.62 -10.54 5.96
C MET A 423 15.54 -11.21 6.84
N MET A 424 15.01 -12.36 6.44
CA MET A 424 14.04 -13.15 7.21
C MET A 424 14.65 -14.35 7.94
N ASN A 425 15.95 -14.62 7.82
CA ASN A 425 16.63 -15.74 8.50
C ASN A 425 16.84 -15.49 10.00
#